data_AF-A0A1I1GDZ4-F1
#
_entry.id   AF-A0A1I1GDZ4-F1
#
_cell.length_a   1.000
_cell.length_b   1.000
_cell.length_c   1.000
_cell.angle_alpha   90.00
_cell.angle_beta   90.00
_cell.angle_gamma   90.00
#
_symmetry.space_group_name_H-M   'P 1'
#
loop_
_entity.id
_entity.type
_entity.pdbx_description
1 polymer ?
#
loop_
_entity_poly.entity_id
_entity_poly.type
_entity_poly.pdbx_seq_one_letter_code
_entity_poly.pdbx_strand_id
1 'polypeptide(L)'
;MIYTEMEIYKLMKAKDLTVEEEIKYDIFNFIRMIKLNKKKFITASFDSEYFGKLPMTFRKKEGQVMGLVTATVNGEVRKYLFNDEGYEPLDDLLELLNAIN
;
A
#
# COMPACT_ATOMS: atom_id res chain seq x y z
N MET A 1 2.45 7.00 5.83
CA MET A 1 1.41 7.80 5.15
C MET A 1 0.01 7.35 5.53
N ILE A 2 -0.87 8.29 5.89
CA ILE A 2 -2.24 7.99 6.35
C ILE A 2 -3.24 8.05 5.20
N TYR A 3 -4.12 7.06 5.12
CA TYR A 3 -5.21 7.02 4.16
C TYR A 3 -6.31 8.04 4.49
N THR A 4 -6.74 8.82 3.49
CA THR A 4 -7.99 9.59 3.58
C THR A 4 -8.74 9.55 2.25
N GLU A 5 -10.08 9.60 2.30
CA GLU A 5 -10.91 9.73 1.08
C GLU A 5 -10.52 10.98 0.28
N MET A 6 -10.20 12.09 0.96
CA MET A 6 -9.81 13.33 0.29
C MET A 6 -8.51 13.17 -0.51
N GLU A 7 -7.50 12.48 0.03
CA GLU A 7 -6.24 12.28 -0.68
C GLU A 7 -6.40 11.41 -1.91
N ILE A 8 -7.16 10.32 -1.81
CA ILE A 8 -7.42 9.49 -3.00
C ILE A 8 -8.23 10.24 -4.06
N TYR A 9 -9.23 11.03 -3.69
CA TYR A 9 -9.96 11.86 -4.66
C TYR A 9 -9.09 12.89 -5.36
N LYS A 10 -8.07 13.44 -4.68
CA LYS A 10 -7.09 14.33 -5.31
C LYS A 10 -6.25 13.58 -6.35
N LEU A 11 -5.74 12.39 -6.00
CA LEU A 11 -4.95 11.55 -6.90
C LEU A 11 -5.77 11.09 -8.12
N MET A 12 -7.05 10.73 -7.94
CA MET A 12 -7.95 10.35 -9.04
C MET A 12 -8.20 11.46 -10.06
N LYS A 13 -8.10 12.73 -9.65
CA LYS A 13 -8.37 13.90 -10.52
C LYS A 13 -7.11 14.44 -11.18
N ALA A 14 -5.94 14.04 -10.72
CA ALA A 14 -4.68 14.47 -11.31
C ALA A 14 -4.54 13.87 -12.71
N LYS A 15 -4.04 14.67 -13.67
CA LYS A 15 -3.86 14.22 -15.05
C LYS A 15 -2.59 13.38 -15.21
N ASP A 16 -1.51 13.82 -14.55
CA ASP A 16 -0.19 13.22 -14.64
C ASP A 16 0.31 12.99 -13.21
N LEU A 17 0.37 11.74 -12.80
CA LEU A 17 0.93 11.33 -11.53
C LEU A 17 2.40 10.97 -11.72
N THR A 18 3.23 11.38 -10.76
CA THR A 18 4.58 10.82 -10.61
C THR A 18 4.51 9.35 -10.20
N VAL A 19 5.61 8.62 -10.35
CA VAL A 19 5.71 7.21 -9.92
C VAL A 19 5.29 7.04 -8.44
N GLU A 20 5.76 7.92 -7.56
CA GLU A 20 5.40 7.86 -6.13
C GLU A 20 3.91 8.08 -5.91
N GLU A 21 3.31 8.99 -6.68
CA GLU A 21 1.88 9.24 -6.58
C GLU A 21 1.04 8.11 -7.16
N GLU A 22 1.51 7.41 -8.21
CA GLU A 22 0.89 6.18 -8.73
C GLU A 22 0.93 5.07 -7.67
N ILE A 23 2.09 4.84 -7.04
CA ILE A 23 2.23 3.87 -5.95
C ILE A 23 1.28 4.23 -4.80
N LYS A 24 1.30 5.50 -4.37
CA LYS A 24 0.43 6.00 -3.29
C LYS A 24 -1.04 5.79 -3.65
N TYR A 25 -1.43 6.11 -4.88
CA TYR A 25 -2.79 5.94 -5.37
C TYR A 25 -3.20 4.47 -5.33
N ASP A 26 -2.38 3.55 -5.84
CA ASP A 26 -2.71 2.13 -5.90
C ASP A 26 -2.83 1.51 -4.51
N ILE A 27 -1.94 1.86 -3.57
CA ILE A 27 -2.05 1.42 -2.17
C ILE A 27 -3.32 1.97 -1.52
N PHE A 28 -3.59 3.27 -1.67
CA PHE A 28 -4.78 3.89 -1.10
C PHE A 28 -6.07 3.32 -1.71
N ASN A 29 -6.07 3.03 -3.01
CA ASN A 29 -7.23 2.43 -3.66
C ASN A 29 -7.47 1.01 -3.15
N PHE A 30 -6.42 0.23 -2.89
CA PHE A 30 -6.54 -1.07 -2.24
C PHE A 30 -7.14 -0.98 -0.83
N ILE A 31 -6.66 -0.03 -0.01
CA ILE A 31 -7.21 0.25 1.32
C ILE A 31 -8.68 0.67 1.23
N ARG A 32 -9.01 1.56 0.28
CA ARG A 32 -10.40 1.97 0.00
C ARG A 32 -11.29 0.78 -0.32
N MET A 33 -10.82 -0.16 -1.14
CA MET A 33 -11.56 -1.38 -1.47
C MET A 33 -11.82 -2.25 -0.24
N ILE A 34 -10.86 -2.36 0.70
CA ILE A 34 -11.07 -3.07 1.96
C ILE A 34 -12.22 -2.42 2.75
N LYS A 35 -12.19 -1.09 2.90
CA LYS A 35 -13.21 -0.33 3.63
C LYS A 35 -14.59 -0.42 2.96
N LEU A 36 -14.68 -0.22 1.65
CA LEU A 36 -15.93 -0.28 0.90
C LEU A 36 -16.59 -1.66 0.96
N ASN A 37 -15.79 -2.72 0.90
CA ASN A 37 -16.28 -4.09 1.03
C ASN A 37 -16.51 -4.52 2.49
N LYS A 38 -16.30 -3.61 3.47
CA LYS A 38 -16.43 -3.86 4.91
C LYS A 38 -15.62 -5.09 5.36
N LYS A 39 -14.49 -5.34 4.71
CA LYS A 39 -13.59 -6.45 5.07
C LYS A 39 -12.85 -6.07 6.35
N LYS A 40 -12.94 -6.93 7.36
CA LYS A 40 -12.16 -6.78 8.60
C LYS A 40 -10.70 -7.11 8.29
N PHE A 41 -9.81 -6.12 8.41
CA PHE A 41 -8.41 -6.27 7.99
C PHE A 41 -7.70 -7.43 8.70
N ILE A 42 -7.84 -7.54 10.03
CA ILE A 42 -7.16 -8.55 10.84
C ILE A 42 -7.53 -9.98 10.41
N THR A 43 -8.82 -10.25 10.25
CA THR A 43 -9.31 -11.60 9.91
C THR A 43 -9.28 -11.90 8.41
N ALA A 44 -9.03 -10.90 7.56
CA ALA A 44 -8.92 -11.10 6.12
C ALA A 44 -7.49 -11.51 5.72
N SER A 45 -7.40 -12.38 4.72
CA SER A 45 -6.18 -12.60 3.94
C SER A 45 -6.24 -11.82 2.62
N PHE A 46 -5.07 -11.42 2.14
CA PHE A 46 -4.90 -10.76 0.84
C PHE A 46 -3.81 -11.49 0.07
N ASP A 47 -4.14 -11.87 -1.15
CA ASP A 47 -3.20 -12.45 -2.11
C ASP A 47 -3.54 -11.89 -3.49
N SER A 48 -3.40 -10.58 -3.62
CA SER A 48 -3.84 -9.85 -4.79
C SER A 48 -2.67 -9.35 -5.61
N GLU A 49 -2.75 -9.58 -6.91
CA GLU A 49 -1.95 -8.87 -7.90
C GLU A 49 -2.78 -7.71 -8.39
N TYR A 50 -2.26 -6.51 -8.17
CA TYR A 50 -2.90 -5.28 -8.60
C TYR A 50 -2.18 -4.80 -9.85
N PHE A 51 -2.90 -4.83 -10.95
CA PHE A 51 -2.44 -4.35 -12.24
C PHE A 51 -2.96 -2.92 -12.44
N GLY A 52 -2.36 -1.98 -11.70
CA GLY A 52 -2.45 -0.56 -12.01
C GLY A 52 -1.56 -0.19 -13.19
N LYS A 53 -1.05 1.04 -13.22
CA LYS A 53 0.05 1.38 -14.15
C LYS A 53 1.37 0.72 -13.75
N LEU A 54 1.55 0.42 -12.48
CA LEU A 54 2.72 -0.26 -11.94
C LEU A 54 2.33 -1.67 -11.48
N PRO A 55 3.15 -2.71 -11.77
CA PRO A 55 2.90 -4.04 -11.25
C PRO A 55 3.11 -4.04 -9.73
N MET A 56 2.03 -4.35 -9.01
CA MET A 56 2.02 -4.37 -7.54
C MET A 56 1.39 -5.65 -7.00
N THR A 57 1.93 -6.14 -5.88
CA THR A 57 1.33 -7.27 -5.15
C THR A 57 0.99 -6.87 -3.74
N PHE A 58 -0.17 -7.30 -3.25
CA PHE A 58 -0.66 -7.09 -1.88
C PHE A 58 -0.82 -8.44 -1.20
N ARG A 59 0.04 -8.72 -0.22
CA ARG A 59 0.12 -10.02 0.47
C ARG A 59 -0.09 -9.85 1.97
N LYS A 60 -0.99 -10.65 2.54
CA LYS A 60 -1.27 -10.70 3.98
C LYS A 60 -1.95 -12.02 4.34
N LYS A 61 -1.54 -12.64 5.45
CA LYS A 61 -2.23 -13.78 6.05
C LYS A 61 -3.24 -13.33 7.10
N GLU A 62 -4.23 -14.17 7.38
CA GLU A 62 -5.14 -13.97 8.50
C GLU A 62 -4.36 -13.84 9.82
N GLY A 63 -4.82 -12.97 10.72
CA GLY A 63 -4.20 -12.70 12.02
C GLY A 63 -3.01 -11.73 11.99
N GLN A 64 -2.45 -11.43 10.82
CA GLN A 64 -1.41 -10.40 10.71
C GLN A 64 -1.99 -9.00 10.87
N VAL A 65 -1.25 -8.13 11.55
CA VAL A 65 -1.61 -6.71 11.78
C VAL A 65 -1.17 -5.78 10.65
N MET A 66 -0.24 -6.23 9.82
CA MET A 66 0.26 -5.52 8.64
C MET A 66 0.27 -6.48 7.44
N GLY A 67 0.03 -5.96 6.25
CA GLY A 67 0.29 -6.61 4.98
C GLY A 67 1.53 -6.03 4.30
N LEU A 68 2.07 -6.76 3.33
CA LEU A 68 3.19 -6.34 2.50
C LEU A 68 2.69 -5.95 1.11
N VAL A 69 3.10 -4.76 0.66
CA VAL A 69 3.02 -4.34 -0.73
C VAL A 69 4.41 -4.49 -1.34
N THR A 70 4.46 -5.02 -2.56
CA THR A 70 5.68 -5.01 -3.38
C THR A 70 5.34 -4.36 -4.71
N ALA A 71 6.02 -3.27 -5.05
CA ALA A 71 5.92 -2.58 -6.33
C ALA A 71 7.21 -2.80 -7.11
N THR A 72 7.11 -3.09 -8.41
CA THR A 72 8.27 -3.14 -9.30
C THR A 72 8.23 -1.96 -10.26
N VAL A 73 9.21 -1.06 -10.15
CA VAL A 73 9.30 0.17 -10.95
C VAL A 73 10.63 0.18 -11.67
N ASN A 74 10.62 0.20 -13.01
CA ASN A 74 11.84 0.24 -13.83
C ASN A 74 12.87 -0.87 -13.46
N GLY A 75 12.40 -2.03 -12.99
CA GLY A 75 13.25 -3.13 -12.53
C GLY A 75 13.68 -3.05 -11.06
N GLU A 76 13.42 -1.94 -10.37
CA GLU A 76 13.65 -1.79 -8.94
C GLU A 76 12.44 -2.28 -8.13
N VAL A 77 12.71 -3.02 -7.06
CA VAL A 77 11.69 -3.53 -6.15
C VAL A 77 11.58 -2.59 -4.96
N ARG A 78 10.39 -2.04 -4.74
CA ARG A 78 10.06 -1.20 -3.59
C ARG A 78 9.02 -1.89 -2.72
N LYS A 79 9.24 -1.87 -1.41
CA LYS A 79 8.38 -2.59 -0.45
C LYS A 79 7.77 -1.62 0.55
N TYR A 80 6.51 -1.87 0.88
CA TYR A 80 5.75 -1.05 1.82
C TYR A 80 4.96 -1.97 2.75
N LEU A 81 4.79 -1.58 4.01
CA LEU A 81 3.84 -2.23 4.90
C LEU A 81 2.55 -1.44 4.91
N PHE A 82 1.39 -2.11 4.86
CA PHE A 82 0.08 -1.46 4.86
C PHE A 82 -0.86 -2.07 5.88
N ASN A 83 -1.82 -1.27 6.34
CA ASN A 83 -3.02 -1.71 7.06
C ASN A 83 -4.27 -1.04 6.48
N ASP A 84 -5.41 -1.16 7.16
CA ASP A 84 -6.64 -0.48 6.75
C ASP A 84 -6.65 1.03 7.00
N GLU A 85 -5.60 1.61 7.59
CA GLU A 85 -5.50 3.04 7.87
C GLU A 85 -4.38 3.76 7.10
N GLY A 86 -3.47 3.05 6.46
CA GLY A 86 -2.37 3.64 5.71
C GLY A 86 -1.26 2.66 5.36
N TYR A 87 -0.10 3.21 5.04
CA TYR A 87 1.10 2.44 4.72
C TYR A 87 2.38 3.20 5.05
N GLU A 88 3.50 2.48 5.21
CA GLU A 88 4.84 3.07 5.33
C GLU A 88 5.85 2.32 4.45
N PRO A 89 6.92 2.99 3.96
CA PRO A 89 8.04 2.32 3.30
C PRO A 89 8.69 1.31 4.25
N LEU A 90 9.06 0.14 3.73
CA LEU A 90 9.72 -0.89 4.53
C LEU A 90 11.14 -0.47 4.91
N ASP A 91 11.84 0.23 4.02
CA ASP A 91 13.24 0.60 4.22
C ASP A 91 13.39 1.57 5.41
N ASP A 92 12.51 2.57 5.53
CA ASP A 92 12.45 3.48 6.69
C ASP A 92 12.31 2.73 8.02
N LEU A 93 11.54 1.64 8.05
CA LEU A 93 11.36 0.80 9.24
C LEU A 93 12.60 -0.05 9.54
N LEU A 94 13.27 -0.55 8.51
CA LEU A 94 14.51 -1.32 8.66
C LEU A 94 15.65 -0.41 9.16
N GLU A 95 15.73 0.83 8.67
CA GLU A 95 16.68 1.83 9.18
C GLU A 95 16.44 2.11 10.66
N LEU A 96 15.19 2.29 11.08
CA LEU A 96 14.85 2.48 12.50
C LEU A 96 15.27 1.27 13.36
N LEU A 97 15.02 0.05 12.89
CA LEU A 97 15.44 -1.17 13.60
C LEU A 97 16.95 -1.26 13.73
N ASN A 98 17.70 -0.85 12.71
CA ASN A 98 19.16 -0.82 12.77
C ASN A 98 19.70 0.27 13.69
N ALA A 99 18.96 1.37 13.89
CA ALA A 99 19.35 2.44 14.80
C ALA A 99 19.20 2.09 16.29
N ILE A 100 18.42 1.07 16.62
CA ILE A 100 18.16 0.62 18.00
C ILE A 100 18.89 -0.69 18.38
N ASN A 101 19.64 -1.26 17.43
CA ASN A 101 20.52 -2.43 17.63
C ASN A 101 21.98 -1.98 17.74
#